data_AF-A0A7W1P3D0-F1
#
_entry.id   AF-A0A7W1P3D0-F1
#
_cell.length_a   1.000
_cell.length_b   1.000
_cell.length_c   1.000
_cell.angle_alpha   90.00
_cell.angle_beta   90.00
_cell.angle_gamma   90.00
#
_symmetry.space_group_name_H-M   'P 1'
#
loop_
_entity.id
_entity.type
_entity.pdbx_description
1 polymer ?
#
loop_
_entity_poly.entity_id
_entity_poly.type
_entity_poly.pdbx_seq_one_letter_code
_entity_poly.pdbx_strand_id
1 'polypeptide(L)'
;METTKIDPGIEELMERIRQHARESRLDRSRDTTDPSASSSPPVALPPVPSTKQLTMKAPKSEKLLTLLEHARGKTDVSRNIPKFLHRLFRKQGGFNRLLLESLTLLLRTSLDLHKQTSGVVAHIQAQTRWFEALVNAREEDLGRVADIEHRVESAEVSHADSTAHLEQRDDALEKRLDNFSRDLAQRDDAVGKRLDSFSRDLAQGDDALEKRLDNFSRDLAQRDDAVGKRLDSFSRDLAQRDDAVGKRLDNFSRDLAQRDDAVGKRLDSLSRDLAAIGRELSAAAAHLGRLQAHTELTEVSSKAVLTQLERDVSQLRRDAGMALVSANRVDERQFADSSHFRAQLSVFTKLLRAEAERQSDGLSVAADTRPTLTPANIDNGLADAFYLAFEDAFRGPRANIKSRQAIYIPYIAKVNEGE
;
A
#
# COMPACT_ATOMS: atom_id res chain seq x y z
N MET A 1 19.28 -39.48 -1.35
CA MET A 1 18.79 -40.86 -1.21
C MET A 1 17.34 -40.77 -0.76
N GLU A 2 16.41 -40.71 -1.70
CA GLU A 2 14.98 -40.73 -1.40
C GLU A 2 14.49 -42.15 -1.63
N THR A 3 14.04 -42.80 -0.55
CA THR A 3 13.47 -44.13 -0.61
C THR A 3 12.03 -44.03 -1.11
N THR A 4 11.81 -44.41 -2.36
CA THR A 4 10.47 -44.51 -2.94
C THR A 4 9.63 -45.46 -2.09
N LYS A 5 8.63 -44.91 -1.38
CA LYS A 5 7.64 -45.73 -0.68
C LYS A 5 6.78 -46.40 -1.74
N ILE A 6 6.98 -47.70 -1.91
CA ILE A 6 6.15 -48.54 -2.79
C ILE A 6 4.74 -48.57 -2.17
N ASP A 7 3.71 -48.33 -2.98
CA ASP A 7 2.33 -48.34 -2.50
C ASP A 7 1.95 -49.72 -1.92
N PRO A 8 1.34 -49.78 -0.73
CA PRO A 8 1.06 -51.06 -0.05
C PRO A 8 0.14 -52.00 -0.86
N GLY A 9 -0.68 -51.45 -1.75
CA GLY A 9 -1.52 -52.25 -2.66
C GLY A 9 -0.73 -53.05 -3.71
N ILE A 10 0.51 -52.66 -4.04
CA ILE A 10 1.35 -53.37 -5.01
C ILE A 10 1.96 -54.63 -4.37
N GLU A 11 2.35 -54.57 -3.10
CA GLU A 11 2.83 -55.76 -2.37
C GLU A 11 1.70 -56.78 -2.17
N GLU A 12 0.49 -56.34 -1.81
CA GLU A 12 -0.68 -57.22 -1.66
C GLU A 12 -1.08 -57.89 -2.99
N LEU A 13 -1.03 -57.15 -4.10
CA LEU A 13 -1.25 -57.68 -5.44
C LEU A 13 -0.20 -58.76 -5.82
N MET A 14 1.08 -58.47 -5.57
CA MET A 14 2.17 -59.40 -5.88
C MET A 14 2.13 -60.65 -5.00
N GLU A 15 1.71 -60.55 -3.74
CA GLU A 15 1.55 -61.72 -2.87
C GLU A 15 0.37 -62.60 -3.30
N ARG A 16 -0.76 -62.01 -3.74
CA ARG A 16 -1.87 -62.76 -4.35
C ARG A 16 -1.46 -63.49 -5.63
N ILE A 17 -0.68 -62.85 -6.50
CA ILE A 17 -0.14 -63.50 -7.71
C ILE A 17 0.77 -64.68 -7.35
N ARG A 18 1.61 -64.55 -6.32
CA ARG A 18 2.46 -65.64 -5.82
C ARG A 18 1.65 -66.80 -5.23
N GLN A 19 0.57 -66.52 -4.50
CA GLN A 19 -0.33 -67.55 -3.97
C GLN A 19 -1.01 -68.33 -5.09
N HIS A 20 -1.66 -67.64 -6.03
CA HIS A 20 -2.33 -68.27 -7.17
C HIS A 20 -1.35 -69.11 -8.02
N ALA A 21 -0.11 -68.66 -8.21
CA ALA A 21 0.92 -69.42 -8.93
C ALA A 21 1.39 -70.69 -8.18
N ARG A 22 1.25 -70.76 -6.85
CA ARG A 22 1.50 -71.97 -6.05
C ARG A 22 0.35 -72.96 -6.13
N GLU A 23 -0.89 -72.47 -6.06
CA GLU A 23 -2.10 -73.28 -6.21
C GLU A 23 -2.17 -73.93 -7.60
N SER A 24 -1.96 -73.15 -8.67
CA SER A 24 -1.91 -73.67 -10.05
C SER A 24 -0.79 -74.70 -10.31
N ARG A 25 0.25 -74.76 -9.45
CA ARG A 25 1.29 -75.81 -9.51
C ARG A 25 0.91 -77.08 -8.78
N LEU A 26 0.06 -77.00 -7.75
CA LEU A 26 -0.40 -78.16 -6.98
C LEU A 26 -1.44 -78.96 -7.77
N ASP A 27 -2.39 -78.29 -8.43
CA ASP A 27 -3.39 -78.98 -9.27
C ASP A 27 -2.74 -79.67 -10.47
N ARG A 28 -1.77 -79.03 -11.11
CA ARG A 28 -1.03 -79.64 -12.25
C ARG A 28 -0.18 -80.86 -11.86
N SER A 29 0.05 -81.09 -10.57
CA SER A 29 0.76 -82.27 -10.05
C SER A 29 -0.19 -83.43 -9.69
N ARG A 30 -1.51 -83.26 -9.79
CA ARG A 30 -2.50 -84.33 -9.54
C ARG A 30 -2.93 -85.07 -10.80
N ASP A 31 -2.73 -84.47 -11.97
CA ASP A 31 -3.23 -84.96 -13.26
C ASP A 31 -2.21 -85.81 -14.05
N THR A 32 -1.05 -86.09 -13.46
CA THR A 32 -0.07 -87.04 -14.01
C THR A 32 -0.33 -88.46 -13.52
N THR A 33 -1.49 -89.00 -13.88
CA THR A 33 -1.75 -90.45 -13.80
C THR A 33 -0.96 -91.15 -14.91
N ASP A 34 0.08 -91.90 -14.53
CA ASP A 34 0.92 -92.65 -15.47
C ASP A 34 0.09 -93.59 -16.38
N PRO A 35 0.08 -93.40 -17.71
CA PRO A 35 -0.68 -94.25 -18.63
C PRO A 35 0.01 -95.61 -18.90
N SER A 36 1.07 -95.96 -18.17
CA SER A 36 1.92 -97.13 -18.47
C SER A 36 1.52 -98.43 -17.74
N ALA A 37 0.61 -98.37 -16.76
CA ALA A 37 0.38 -99.43 -15.79
C ALA A 37 -0.77 -100.42 -16.10
N SER A 38 -0.94 -100.88 -17.35
CA SER A 38 -1.83 -102.02 -17.63
C SER A 38 -1.47 -102.91 -18.84
N SER A 39 -0.19 -102.97 -19.25
CA SER A 39 0.25 -103.98 -20.23
C SER A 39 0.48 -105.35 -19.56
N SER A 40 -0.61 -106.00 -19.14
CA SER A 40 -0.57 -107.42 -18.78
C SER A 40 -0.01 -108.22 -19.96
N PRO A 41 1.05 -109.04 -19.77
CA PRO A 41 1.65 -109.77 -20.87
C PRO A 41 0.64 -110.76 -21.47
N PRO A 42 0.70 -111.02 -22.80
CA PRO A 42 -0.22 -111.96 -23.44
C PRO A 42 -0.09 -113.35 -22.82
N VAL A 43 -1.19 -114.07 -22.71
CA VAL A 43 -1.22 -115.42 -22.13
C VAL A 43 -0.26 -116.32 -22.90
N ALA A 44 0.77 -116.78 -22.22
CA ALA A 44 1.79 -117.63 -22.80
C ALA A 44 1.17 -118.99 -23.15
N LEU A 45 0.82 -119.17 -24.43
CA LEU A 45 0.25 -120.42 -24.92
C LEU A 45 1.18 -121.61 -24.59
N PRO A 46 0.64 -122.74 -24.12
CA PRO A 46 1.45 -123.92 -23.84
C PRO A 46 2.12 -124.41 -25.14
N PRO A 47 3.36 -124.91 -25.07
CA PRO A 47 4.09 -125.36 -26.24
C PRO A 47 3.34 -126.52 -26.92
N VAL A 48 3.18 -126.41 -28.24
CA VAL A 48 2.47 -127.41 -29.06
C VAL A 48 3.07 -128.81 -28.82
N PRO A 49 2.27 -129.82 -28.42
CA PRO A 49 2.79 -131.15 -28.13
C PRO A 49 3.41 -131.74 -29.40
N SER A 50 4.75 -131.84 -29.42
CA SER A 50 5.49 -132.22 -30.62
C SER A 50 5.04 -133.60 -31.10
N THR A 51 4.57 -133.65 -32.35
CA THR A 51 4.17 -134.87 -33.06
C THR A 51 5.41 -135.68 -33.44
N LYS A 52 6.10 -136.22 -32.44
CA LYS A 52 7.09 -137.29 -32.64
C LYS A 52 6.35 -138.43 -33.32
N GLN A 53 6.58 -138.56 -34.63
CA GLN A 53 5.91 -139.56 -35.46
C GLN A 53 6.02 -140.92 -34.76
N LEU A 54 4.87 -141.46 -34.37
CA LEU A 54 4.76 -142.79 -33.81
C LEU A 54 5.03 -143.78 -34.96
N THR A 55 6.32 -143.94 -35.27
CA THR A 55 6.82 -144.90 -36.26
C THR A 55 6.46 -146.29 -35.75
N MET A 56 5.30 -146.79 -36.17
CA MET A 56 4.84 -148.12 -35.82
C MET A 56 5.85 -149.11 -36.38
N LYS A 57 6.74 -149.61 -35.51
CA LYS A 57 7.67 -150.67 -35.86
C LYS A 57 6.83 -151.84 -36.40
N ALA A 58 7.09 -152.21 -37.65
CA ALA A 58 6.32 -153.21 -38.37
C ALA A 58 6.09 -154.45 -37.49
N PRO A 59 4.88 -155.03 -37.48
CA PRO A 59 4.57 -156.16 -36.63
C PRO A 59 5.57 -157.28 -36.88
N LYS A 60 6.04 -157.93 -35.81
CA LYS A 60 6.96 -159.08 -35.89
C LYS A 60 6.24 -160.36 -36.40
N SER A 61 5.16 -160.19 -37.17
CA SER A 61 4.33 -161.26 -37.75
C SER A 61 5.17 -162.19 -38.63
N GLU A 62 6.07 -161.66 -39.45
CA GLU A 62 7.01 -162.46 -40.25
C GLU A 62 7.88 -163.38 -39.38
N LYS A 63 8.34 -162.91 -38.21
CA LYS A 63 9.14 -163.70 -37.26
C LYS A 63 8.30 -164.75 -36.53
N LEU A 64 7.02 -164.47 -36.26
CA LEU A 64 6.08 -165.45 -35.73
C LEU A 64 5.73 -166.54 -36.76
N LEU A 65 5.48 -166.16 -38.01
CA LEU A 65 5.16 -167.08 -39.10
C LEU A 65 6.34 -168.02 -39.38
N THR A 66 7.54 -167.49 -39.55
CA THR A 66 8.76 -168.30 -39.77
C THR A 66 9.07 -169.24 -38.61
N LEU A 67 8.81 -168.85 -37.35
CA LEU A 67 8.95 -169.76 -36.20
C LEU A 67 7.87 -170.84 -36.16
N LEU A 68 6.63 -170.55 -36.56
CA LEU A 68 5.56 -171.54 -36.68
C LEU A 68 5.83 -172.55 -37.81
N GLU A 69 6.32 -172.09 -38.96
CA GLU A 69 6.77 -172.97 -40.05
C GLU A 69 7.96 -173.83 -39.63
N HIS A 70 8.93 -173.25 -38.91
CA HIS A 70 10.08 -174.00 -38.40
C HIS A 70 9.70 -175.01 -37.30
N ALA A 71 8.66 -174.73 -36.51
CA ALA A 71 8.06 -175.68 -35.57
C ALA A 71 7.39 -176.85 -36.31
N ARG A 72 6.62 -176.56 -37.37
CA ARG A 72 6.00 -177.56 -38.24
C ARG A 72 7.03 -178.46 -38.94
N GLY A 73 8.13 -177.89 -39.42
CA GLY A 73 9.23 -178.64 -40.04
C GLY A 73 9.94 -179.60 -39.07
N LYS A 74 10.08 -179.22 -37.78
CA LYS A 74 10.70 -180.10 -36.75
C LYS A 74 9.80 -181.21 -36.22
N THR A 75 8.51 -181.20 -36.55
CA THR A 75 7.59 -182.31 -36.25
C THR A 75 7.53 -183.37 -37.35
N ASP A 76 8.16 -183.15 -38.50
CA ASP A 76 8.17 -184.11 -39.61
C ASP A 76 9.28 -185.16 -39.43
N VAL A 77 8.90 -186.44 -39.40
CA VAL A 77 9.82 -187.54 -39.10
C VAL A 77 10.39 -188.12 -40.40
N SER A 78 11.71 -188.12 -40.54
CA SER A 78 12.39 -188.61 -41.74
C SER A 78 11.95 -190.05 -42.09
N ARG A 79 11.53 -190.27 -43.35
CA ARG A 79 10.90 -191.51 -43.83
C ARG A 79 11.71 -192.81 -43.69
N ASN A 80 13.00 -192.74 -43.34
CA ASN A 80 13.93 -193.88 -43.36
C ASN A 80 14.23 -194.52 -41.99
N ILE A 81 13.37 -194.32 -40.98
CA ILE A 81 13.52 -194.91 -39.64
C ILE A 81 12.48 -196.04 -39.43
N PRO A 82 12.89 -197.27 -39.04
CA PRO A 82 11.98 -198.40 -38.84
C PRO A 82 10.82 -198.13 -37.86
N LYS A 83 9.62 -198.58 -38.22
CA LYS A 83 8.34 -198.24 -37.55
C LYS A 83 8.33 -198.48 -36.02
N PHE A 84 9.08 -199.44 -35.50
CA PHE A 84 9.11 -199.76 -34.07
C PHE A 84 9.89 -198.73 -33.21
N LEU A 85 10.83 -197.97 -33.81
CA LEU A 85 11.63 -196.97 -33.09
C LEU A 85 10.98 -195.58 -33.05
N HIS A 86 9.87 -195.35 -33.77
CA HIS A 86 9.15 -194.06 -33.80
C HIS A 86 8.65 -193.59 -32.43
N ARG A 87 8.47 -194.51 -31.45
CA ARG A 87 8.10 -194.15 -30.07
C ARG A 87 9.25 -193.57 -29.24
N LEU A 88 10.51 -193.88 -29.56
CA LEU A 88 11.70 -193.46 -28.80
C LEU A 88 12.30 -192.13 -29.30
N PHE A 89 12.11 -191.77 -30.57
CA PHE A 89 12.62 -190.52 -31.15
C PHE A 89 11.66 -189.32 -31.06
N ARG A 90 10.71 -189.32 -30.11
CA ARG A 90 9.95 -188.11 -29.76
C ARG A 90 10.84 -187.10 -29.05
N LYS A 91 11.62 -186.29 -29.80
CA LYS A 91 12.23 -185.05 -29.32
C LYS A 91 11.17 -183.95 -29.09
N GLN A 92 10.18 -184.24 -28.24
CA GLN A 92 9.03 -183.39 -27.95
C GLN A 92 9.44 -182.03 -27.34
N GLY A 93 10.61 -181.96 -26.69
CA GLY A 93 11.20 -180.71 -26.21
C GLY A 93 11.53 -179.69 -27.30
N GLY A 94 11.79 -180.12 -28.55
CA GLY A 94 12.07 -179.19 -29.66
C GLY A 94 10.85 -178.38 -30.09
N PHE A 95 9.68 -179.04 -30.18
CA PHE A 95 8.41 -178.41 -30.53
C PHE A 95 7.87 -177.56 -29.36
N ASN A 96 7.89 -178.08 -28.13
CA ASN A 96 7.47 -177.32 -26.95
C ASN A 96 8.31 -176.06 -26.74
N ARG A 97 9.62 -176.10 -27.04
CA ARG A 97 10.49 -174.92 -27.01
C ARG A 97 10.07 -173.86 -28.03
N LEU A 98 9.76 -174.26 -29.26
CA LEU A 98 9.32 -173.33 -30.31
C LEU A 98 7.92 -172.77 -30.05
N LEU A 99 7.00 -173.52 -29.44
CA LEU A 99 5.72 -172.99 -28.97
C LEU A 99 5.88 -171.99 -27.81
N LEU A 100 6.80 -172.25 -26.87
CA LEU A 100 7.12 -171.27 -25.83
C LEU A 100 7.79 -170.02 -26.42
N GLU A 101 8.61 -170.17 -27.46
CA GLU A 101 9.27 -169.07 -28.16
C GLU A 101 8.29 -168.23 -28.99
N SER A 102 7.31 -168.85 -29.65
CA SER A 102 6.22 -168.12 -30.33
C SER A 102 5.24 -167.46 -29.35
N LEU A 103 4.91 -168.12 -28.23
CA LEU A 103 4.05 -167.55 -27.19
C LEU A 103 4.73 -166.40 -26.44
N THR A 104 6.02 -166.50 -26.13
CA THR A 104 6.79 -165.38 -25.55
C THR A 104 6.98 -164.24 -26.54
N LEU A 105 7.14 -164.50 -27.84
CA LEU A 105 7.09 -163.45 -28.86
C LEU A 105 5.71 -162.80 -28.95
N LEU A 106 4.62 -163.58 -28.88
CA LEU A 106 3.25 -163.07 -28.94
C LEU A 106 2.94 -162.19 -27.73
N LEU A 107 3.30 -162.62 -26.52
CA LEU A 107 3.23 -161.81 -25.28
C LEU A 107 4.11 -160.56 -25.38
N ARG A 108 5.29 -160.65 -25.98
CA ARG A 108 6.15 -159.48 -26.20
C ARG A 108 5.55 -158.52 -27.22
N THR A 109 4.89 -159.00 -28.27
CA THR A 109 4.16 -158.15 -29.23
C THR A 109 2.91 -157.53 -28.63
N SER A 110 2.15 -158.23 -27.77
CA SER A 110 1.00 -157.64 -27.09
C SER A 110 1.43 -156.59 -26.05
N LEU A 111 2.55 -156.81 -25.35
CA LEU A 111 3.16 -155.80 -24.48
C LEU A 111 3.70 -154.59 -25.28
N ASP A 112 4.39 -154.82 -26.39
CA ASP A 112 4.86 -153.77 -27.30
C ASP A 112 3.66 -152.97 -27.86
N LEU A 113 2.56 -153.65 -28.24
CA LEU A 113 1.32 -153.02 -28.72
C LEU A 113 0.63 -152.22 -27.61
N HIS A 114 0.53 -152.76 -26.39
CA HIS A 114 -0.07 -152.05 -25.25
C HIS A 114 0.73 -150.79 -24.87
N LYS A 115 2.06 -150.83 -24.99
CA LYS A 115 2.92 -149.64 -24.85
C LYS A 115 2.72 -148.63 -25.98
N GLN A 116 2.44 -149.09 -27.20
CA GLN A 116 2.10 -148.20 -28.32
C GLN A 116 0.72 -147.57 -28.11
N THR A 117 -0.31 -148.33 -27.72
CA THR A 117 -1.65 -147.78 -27.45
C THR A 117 -1.64 -146.85 -26.24
N SER A 118 -0.92 -147.15 -25.16
CA SER A 118 -0.76 -146.21 -24.04
C SER A 118 0.00 -144.95 -24.44
N GLY A 119 0.99 -145.05 -25.35
CA GLY A 119 1.68 -143.90 -25.93
C GLY A 119 0.79 -143.03 -26.80
N VAL A 120 -0.07 -143.63 -27.63
CA VAL A 120 -1.12 -142.94 -28.41
C VAL A 120 -2.10 -142.23 -27.48
N VAL A 121 -2.62 -142.93 -26.47
CA VAL A 121 -3.56 -142.34 -25.48
C VAL A 121 -2.91 -141.18 -24.73
N ALA A 122 -1.66 -141.30 -24.30
CA ALA A 122 -0.93 -140.20 -23.65
C ALA A 122 -0.72 -138.99 -24.59
N HIS A 123 -0.49 -139.23 -25.89
CA HIS A 123 -0.38 -138.15 -26.87
C HIS A 123 -1.72 -137.46 -27.13
N ILE A 124 -2.80 -138.23 -27.26
CA ILE A 124 -4.18 -137.69 -27.38
C ILE A 124 -4.52 -136.87 -26.14
N GLN A 125 -4.26 -137.37 -24.92
CA GLN A 125 -4.49 -136.62 -23.68
C GLN A 125 -3.66 -135.33 -23.60
N ALA A 126 -2.42 -135.34 -24.10
CA ALA A 126 -1.59 -134.14 -24.19
C ALA A 126 -2.15 -133.13 -25.21
N GLN A 127 -2.68 -133.60 -26.34
CA GLN A 127 -3.38 -132.76 -27.33
C GLN A 127 -4.68 -132.19 -26.76
N THR A 128 -5.52 -132.99 -26.09
CA THR A 128 -6.76 -132.53 -25.46
C THR A 128 -6.48 -131.42 -24.44
N ARG A 129 -5.51 -131.63 -23.54
CA ARG A 129 -5.09 -130.59 -22.56
C ARG A 129 -4.56 -129.32 -23.23
N TRP A 130 -3.87 -129.45 -24.35
CA TRP A 130 -3.39 -128.30 -25.13
C TRP A 130 -4.55 -127.53 -25.77
N PHE A 131 -5.55 -128.23 -26.32
CA PHE A 131 -6.78 -127.60 -26.83
C PHE A 131 -7.61 -126.95 -25.72
N GLU A 132 -7.78 -127.59 -24.56
CA GLU A 132 -8.45 -127.00 -23.39
C GLU A 132 -7.76 -125.70 -22.95
N ALA A 133 -6.43 -125.72 -22.81
CA ALA A 133 -5.66 -124.53 -22.46
C ALA A 133 -5.71 -123.42 -23.54
N LEU A 134 -5.77 -123.78 -24.82
CA LEU A 134 -5.96 -122.82 -25.93
C LEU A 134 -7.36 -122.18 -25.90
N VAL A 135 -8.41 -122.96 -25.59
CA VAL A 135 -9.77 -122.45 -25.43
C VAL A 135 -9.85 -121.51 -24.23
N ASN A 136 -9.32 -121.90 -23.07
CA ASN A 136 -9.28 -121.06 -21.88
C ASN A 136 -8.52 -119.74 -22.14
N ALA A 137 -7.36 -119.79 -22.80
CA ALA A 137 -6.60 -118.59 -23.17
C ALA A 137 -7.41 -117.66 -24.10
N ARG A 138 -8.16 -118.23 -25.06
CA ARG A 138 -9.03 -117.47 -25.95
C ARG A 138 -10.25 -116.87 -25.23
N GLU A 139 -10.81 -117.56 -24.23
CA GLU A 139 -11.88 -117.02 -23.39
C GLU A 139 -11.37 -115.88 -22.51
N GLU A 140 -10.17 -115.99 -21.93
CA GLU A 140 -9.52 -114.89 -21.22
C GLU A 140 -9.26 -113.69 -22.14
N ASP A 141 -8.74 -113.91 -23.35
CA ASP A 141 -8.50 -112.83 -24.32
C ASP A 141 -9.81 -112.15 -24.78
N LEU A 142 -10.90 -112.92 -24.98
CA LEU A 142 -12.23 -112.35 -25.25
C LEU A 142 -12.74 -111.53 -24.06
N GLY A 143 -12.53 -111.99 -22.82
CA GLY A 143 -12.84 -111.23 -21.61
C GLY A 143 -12.04 -109.93 -21.50
N ARG A 144 -10.74 -109.95 -21.86
CA ARG A 144 -9.90 -108.74 -21.93
C ARG A 144 -10.38 -107.78 -23.01
N VAL A 145 -10.78 -108.27 -24.17
CA VAL A 145 -11.32 -107.43 -25.26
C VAL A 145 -12.63 -106.77 -24.81
N ALA A 146 -13.52 -107.48 -24.12
CA ALA A 146 -14.76 -106.90 -23.58
C ALA A 146 -14.51 -105.85 -22.48
N ASP A 147 -13.52 -106.06 -21.58
CA ASP A 147 -13.10 -105.04 -20.61
C ASP A 147 -12.54 -103.79 -21.29
N ILE A 148 -11.70 -103.98 -22.33
CA ILE A 148 -11.16 -102.89 -23.13
C ILE A 148 -12.28 -102.13 -23.85
N GLU A 149 -13.25 -102.83 -24.45
CA GLU A 149 -14.40 -102.23 -25.14
C GLU A 149 -15.24 -101.38 -24.19
N HIS A 150 -15.62 -101.91 -23.02
CA HIS A 150 -16.33 -101.15 -21.98
C HIS A 150 -15.53 -99.95 -21.46
N ARG A 151 -14.20 -100.08 -21.32
CA ARG A 151 -13.32 -98.98 -20.91
C ARG A 151 -13.17 -97.91 -21.99
N VAL A 152 -13.20 -98.29 -23.27
CA VAL A 152 -13.21 -97.35 -24.40
C VAL A 152 -14.54 -96.62 -24.45
N GLU A 153 -15.69 -97.32 -24.38
CA GLU A 153 -17.02 -96.70 -24.34
C GLU A 153 -17.15 -95.72 -23.16
N SER A 154 -16.72 -96.12 -21.95
CA SER A 154 -16.70 -95.24 -20.79
C SER A 154 -15.75 -94.04 -20.95
N ALA A 155 -14.65 -94.18 -21.68
CA ALA A 155 -13.74 -93.08 -21.96
C ALA A 155 -14.30 -92.13 -23.03
N GLU A 156 -14.97 -92.65 -24.07
CA GLU A 156 -15.65 -91.86 -25.10
C GLU A 156 -16.78 -91.00 -24.51
N VAL A 157 -17.60 -91.56 -23.61
CA VAL A 157 -18.62 -90.80 -22.87
C VAL A 157 -17.98 -89.71 -22.01
N SER A 158 -16.93 -90.04 -21.23
CA SER A 158 -16.20 -89.06 -20.41
C SER A 158 -15.55 -87.95 -21.24
N HIS A 159 -15.04 -88.28 -22.43
CA HIS A 159 -14.53 -87.31 -23.39
C HIS A 159 -15.64 -86.41 -23.95
N ALA A 160 -16.79 -86.98 -24.32
CA ALA A 160 -17.94 -86.23 -24.82
C ALA A 160 -18.48 -85.23 -23.78
N ASP A 161 -18.65 -85.66 -22.52
CA ASP A 161 -19.02 -84.80 -21.40
C ASP A 161 -17.98 -83.69 -21.16
N SER A 162 -16.69 -84.02 -21.25
CA SER A 162 -15.60 -83.06 -21.12
C SER A 162 -15.62 -82.02 -22.24
N THR A 163 -15.88 -82.42 -23.49
CA THR A 163 -16.00 -81.49 -24.62
C THR A 163 -17.23 -80.59 -24.49
N ALA A 164 -18.39 -81.12 -24.12
CA ALA A 164 -19.61 -80.32 -23.90
C ALA A 164 -19.42 -79.30 -22.76
N HIS A 165 -18.72 -79.68 -21.68
CA HIS A 165 -18.41 -78.75 -20.59
C HIS A 165 -17.38 -77.68 -20.99
N LEU A 166 -16.44 -77.98 -21.90
CA LEU A 166 -15.54 -76.97 -22.47
C LEU A 166 -16.28 -76.00 -23.39
N GLU A 167 -17.12 -76.50 -24.30
CA GLU A 167 -17.98 -75.66 -25.15
C GLU A 167 -18.86 -74.73 -24.31
N GLN A 168 -19.53 -75.25 -23.27
CA GLN A 168 -20.34 -74.43 -22.35
C GLN A 168 -19.52 -73.35 -21.64
N ARG A 169 -18.25 -73.63 -21.30
CA ARG A 169 -17.35 -72.65 -20.68
C ARG A 169 -16.90 -71.59 -21.67
N ASP A 170 -16.61 -71.94 -22.90
CA ASP A 170 -16.21 -70.99 -23.95
C ASP A 170 -17.39 -70.07 -24.31
N ASP A 171 -18.60 -70.63 -24.47
CA ASP A 171 -19.87 -69.88 -24.59
C ASP A 171 -20.07 -68.87 -23.45
N ALA A 172 -19.74 -69.27 -22.21
CA ALA A 172 -19.86 -68.42 -21.03
C ALA A 172 -18.75 -67.35 -20.96
N LEU A 173 -17.55 -67.65 -21.47
CA LEU A 173 -16.45 -66.71 -21.57
C LEU A 173 -16.70 -65.67 -22.67
N GLU A 174 -17.20 -66.06 -23.83
CA GLU A 174 -17.58 -65.17 -24.92
C GLU A 174 -18.65 -64.17 -24.46
N LYS A 175 -19.75 -64.66 -23.85
CA LYS A 175 -20.80 -63.80 -23.27
C LYS A 175 -20.27 -62.83 -22.20
N ARG A 176 -19.27 -63.24 -21.42
CA ARG A 176 -18.60 -62.36 -20.43
C ARG A 176 -17.69 -61.33 -21.10
N LEU A 177 -16.96 -61.71 -22.15
CA LEU A 177 -16.11 -60.82 -22.94
C LEU A 177 -16.94 -59.74 -23.63
N ASP A 178 -18.05 -60.14 -24.26
CA ASP A 178 -19.03 -59.27 -24.89
C ASP A 178 -19.65 -58.27 -23.91
N ASN A 179 -20.06 -58.74 -22.72
CA ASN A 179 -20.58 -57.87 -21.68
C ASN A 179 -19.51 -56.87 -21.20
N PHE A 180 -18.27 -57.33 -20.98
CA PHE A 180 -17.16 -56.46 -20.58
C PHE A 180 -16.80 -55.43 -21.66
N SER A 181 -16.83 -55.82 -22.94
CA SER A 181 -16.63 -54.93 -24.08
C SER A 181 -17.72 -53.85 -24.16
N ARG A 182 -19.00 -54.23 -23.98
CA ARG A 182 -20.12 -53.29 -23.91
C ARG A 182 -20.04 -52.35 -22.70
N ASP A 183 -19.63 -52.85 -21.53
CA ASP A 183 -19.42 -52.04 -20.33
C ASP A 183 -18.27 -51.03 -20.51
N LEU A 184 -17.18 -51.42 -21.16
CA LEU A 184 -16.08 -50.50 -21.50
C LEU A 184 -16.54 -49.42 -22.49
N ALA A 185 -17.21 -49.80 -23.58
CA ALA A 185 -17.72 -48.84 -24.55
C ALA A 185 -18.68 -47.82 -23.91
N GLN A 186 -19.57 -48.25 -23.00
CA GLN A 186 -20.45 -47.36 -22.25
C GLN A 186 -19.69 -46.42 -21.31
N ARG A 187 -18.60 -46.88 -20.68
CA ARG A 187 -17.74 -46.05 -19.83
C ARG A 187 -16.98 -45.01 -20.64
N ASP A 188 -16.42 -45.39 -21.78
CA ASP A 188 -15.71 -44.48 -22.67
C ASP A 188 -16.65 -43.41 -23.24
N ASP A 189 -17.86 -43.78 -23.66
CA ASP A 189 -18.95 -42.86 -24.05
C ASP A 189 -19.29 -41.87 -22.92
N ALA A 190 -19.39 -42.36 -21.68
CA ALA A 190 -19.71 -41.54 -20.52
C ALA A 190 -18.56 -40.59 -20.14
N VAL A 191 -17.31 -41.03 -20.29
CA VAL A 191 -16.11 -40.21 -20.10
C VAL A 191 -16.02 -39.13 -21.19
N GLY A 192 -16.27 -39.48 -22.47
CA GLY A 192 -16.34 -38.54 -23.59
C GLY A 192 -17.37 -37.44 -23.35
N LYS A 193 -18.61 -37.82 -23.02
CA LYS A 193 -19.69 -36.86 -22.68
C LYS A 193 -19.35 -35.94 -21.50
N ARG A 194 -18.60 -36.44 -20.51
CA ARG A 194 -18.12 -35.63 -19.37
C ARG A 194 -17.01 -34.66 -19.79
N LEU A 195 -16.08 -35.09 -20.65
CA LEU A 195 -15.06 -34.23 -21.25
C LEU A 195 -15.69 -33.13 -22.11
N ASP A 196 -16.67 -33.46 -22.95
CA ASP A 196 -17.41 -32.50 -23.77
C ASP A 196 -18.22 -31.50 -22.94
N SER A 197 -18.75 -31.91 -21.78
CA SER A 197 -19.37 -30.98 -20.83
C SER A 197 -18.32 -30.06 -20.22
N PHE A 198 -17.25 -30.62 -19.65
CA PHE A 198 -16.19 -29.85 -18.99
C PHE A 198 -15.51 -28.85 -19.93
N SER A 199 -15.28 -29.23 -21.19
CA SER A 199 -14.75 -28.36 -22.24
C SER A 199 -15.69 -27.18 -22.56
N ARG A 200 -17.02 -27.43 -22.62
CA ARG A 200 -18.02 -26.35 -22.77
C ARG A 200 -18.13 -25.46 -21.53
N ASP A 201 -18.05 -26.04 -20.34
CA ASP A 201 -18.10 -25.31 -19.08
C ASP A 201 -16.88 -24.38 -18.93
N LEU A 202 -15.69 -24.84 -19.32
CA LEU A 202 -14.48 -24.01 -19.42
C LEU A 202 -14.64 -22.89 -20.44
N ALA A 203 -15.06 -23.20 -21.68
CA ALA A 203 -15.26 -22.18 -22.71
C ALA A 203 -16.28 -21.09 -22.28
N GLN A 204 -17.38 -21.48 -21.62
CA GLN A 204 -18.34 -20.52 -21.04
C GLN A 204 -17.74 -19.70 -19.89
N GLY A 205 -16.85 -20.30 -19.09
CA GLY A 205 -16.09 -19.61 -18.05
C GLY A 205 -15.16 -18.53 -18.61
N ASP A 206 -14.40 -18.86 -19.66
CA ASP A 206 -13.50 -17.94 -20.34
C ASP A 206 -14.27 -16.79 -21.01
N ASP A 207 -15.34 -17.09 -21.76
CA ASP A 207 -16.30 -16.13 -22.32
C ASP A 207 -16.85 -15.14 -21.28
N ALA A 208 -17.14 -15.64 -20.07
CA ALA A 208 -17.66 -14.84 -18.97
C ALA A 208 -16.59 -13.99 -18.29
N LEU A 209 -15.34 -14.47 -18.23
CA LEU A 209 -14.19 -13.72 -17.73
C LEU A 209 -13.79 -12.59 -18.70
N GLU A 210 -13.77 -12.86 -20.01
CA GLU A 210 -13.51 -11.86 -21.06
C GLU A 210 -14.53 -10.71 -20.97
N LYS A 211 -15.83 -11.03 -20.96
CA LYS A 211 -16.91 -10.03 -20.79
C LYS A 211 -16.80 -9.23 -19.49
N ARG A 212 -16.29 -9.82 -18.40
CA ARG A 212 -16.04 -9.12 -17.13
C ARG A 212 -14.82 -8.21 -17.22
N LEU A 213 -13.74 -8.63 -17.88
CA LEU A 213 -12.55 -7.81 -18.12
C LEU A 213 -12.86 -6.60 -19.01
N ASP A 214 -13.61 -6.80 -20.10
CA ASP A 214 -14.09 -5.73 -20.98
C ASP A 214 -14.92 -4.69 -20.22
N ASN A 215 -15.87 -5.14 -19.40
CA ASN A 215 -16.70 -4.25 -18.61
C ASN A 215 -15.90 -3.50 -17.55
N PHE A 216 -14.92 -4.15 -16.91
CA PHE A 216 -14.02 -3.51 -15.94
C PHE A 216 -13.09 -2.47 -16.60
N SER A 217 -12.51 -2.81 -17.77
CA SER A 217 -11.72 -1.89 -18.58
C SER A 217 -12.52 -0.66 -19.01
N ARG A 218 -13.80 -0.86 -19.36
CA ARG A 218 -14.72 0.24 -19.73
C ARG A 218 -15.10 1.12 -18.53
N ASP A 219 -15.32 0.56 -17.35
CA ASP A 219 -15.56 1.33 -16.11
C ASP A 219 -14.31 2.15 -15.71
N LEU A 220 -13.10 1.55 -15.80
CA LEU A 220 -11.85 2.29 -15.57
C LEU A 220 -11.69 3.46 -16.54
N ALA A 221 -11.86 3.23 -17.85
CA ALA A 221 -11.78 4.31 -18.85
C ALA A 221 -12.79 5.44 -18.58
N GLN A 222 -14.03 5.11 -18.19
CA GLN A 222 -15.05 6.10 -17.82
C GLN A 222 -14.69 6.89 -16.55
N ARG A 223 -14.05 6.25 -15.56
CA ARG A 223 -13.57 6.91 -14.35
C ARG A 223 -12.39 7.83 -14.63
N ASP A 224 -11.44 7.41 -15.45
CA ASP A 224 -10.30 8.23 -15.86
C ASP A 224 -10.76 9.46 -16.65
N ASP A 225 -11.69 9.30 -17.60
CA ASP A 225 -12.36 10.40 -18.30
C ASP A 225 -13.05 11.38 -17.34
N ALA A 226 -13.74 10.86 -16.31
CA ALA A 226 -14.44 11.67 -15.33
C ALA A 226 -13.47 12.41 -14.39
N VAL A 227 -12.34 11.80 -14.02
CA VAL A 227 -11.27 12.42 -13.24
C VAL A 227 -10.57 13.51 -14.07
N GLY A 228 -10.27 13.24 -15.34
CA GLY A 228 -9.73 14.23 -16.28
C GLY A 228 -10.62 15.47 -16.39
N LYS A 229 -11.92 15.28 -16.66
CA LYS A 229 -12.90 16.39 -16.72
C LYS A 229 -12.98 17.19 -15.41
N ARG A 230 -12.84 16.53 -14.26
CA ARG A 230 -12.80 17.20 -12.95
C ARG A 230 -11.52 18.00 -12.74
N LEU A 231 -10.35 17.48 -13.16
CA LEU A 231 -9.08 18.19 -13.15
C LEU A 231 -9.09 19.41 -14.08
N ASP A 232 -9.68 19.28 -15.28
CA ASP A 232 -9.83 20.39 -16.22
C ASP A 232 -10.76 21.49 -15.70
N SER A 233 -11.82 21.10 -14.97
CA SER A 233 -12.72 22.06 -14.31
C SER A 233 -12.00 22.77 -13.16
N PHE A 234 -11.31 22.02 -12.29
CA PHE A 234 -10.57 22.57 -11.16
C PHE A 234 -9.44 23.50 -11.59
N SER A 235 -8.71 23.14 -12.66
CA SER A 235 -7.66 23.98 -13.25
C SER A 235 -8.22 25.30 -13.81
N ARG A 236 -9.40 25.26 -14.44
CA ARG A 236 -10.12 26.47 -14.90
C ARG A 236 -10.61 27.33 -13.73
N ASP A 237 -11.16 26.71 -12.69
CA ASP A 237 -11.62 27.43 -11.50
C ASP A 237 -10.46 28.12 -10.76
N LEU A 238 -9.29 27.48 -10.68
CA LEU A 238 -8.07 28.09 -10.16
C LEU A 238 -7.61 29.27 -11.03
N ALA A 239 -7.48 29.09 -12.34
CA ALA A 239 -7.10 30.17 -13.26
C ALA A 239 -8.04 31.39 -13.16
N GLN A 240 -9.35 31.16 -13.06
CA GLN A 240 -10.33 32.24 -12.84
C GLN A 240 -10.17 32.95 -11.49
N ARG A 241 -9.81 32.22 -10.43
CA ARG A 241 -9.54 32.79 -9.11
C ARG A 241 -8.25 33.62 -9.11
N ASP A 242 -7.21 33.14 -9.76
CA ASP A 242 -5.93 33.85 -9.89
C ASP A 242 -6.11 35.14 -10.70
N ASP A 243 -6.83 35.09 -11.84
CA ASP A 243 -7.24 36.27 -12.61
C ASP A 243 -8.04 37.28 -11.77
N ALA A 244 -8.96 36.80 -10.93
CA ALA A 244 -9.77 37.65 -10.07
C ALA A 244 -8.95 38.27 -8.93
N VAL A 245 -7.98 37.55 -8.38
CA VAL A 245 -7.02 38.07 -7.38
C VAL A 245 -6.08 39.09 -8.01
N GLY A 246 -5.56 38.83 -9.21
CA GLY A 246 -4.75 39.77 -9.99
C GLY A 246 -5.49 41.10 -10.22
N LYS A 247 -6.71 41.05 -10.75
CA LYS A 247 -7.56 42.24 -10.94
C LYS A 247 -7.84 43.01 -9.63
N ARG A 248 -7.97 42.31 -8.50
CA ARG A 248 -8.13 42.94 -7.18
C ARG A 248 -6.84 43.61 -6.71
N LEU A 249 -5.67 43.01 -6.94
CA LEU A 249 -4.37 43.59 -6.64
C LEU A 249 -4.10 44.84 -7.51
N ASP A 250 -4.37 44.77 -8.81
CA ASP A 250 -4.24 45.93 -9.72
C ASP A 250 -5.12 47.11 -9.28
N ASN A 251 -6.37 46.83 -8.92
CA ASN A 251 -7.29 47.85 -8.43
C ASN A 251 -6.85 48.43 -7.08
N PHE A 252 -6.35 47.60 -6.16
CA PHE A 252 -5.82 48.06 -4.88
C PHE A 252 -4.54 48.90 -5.04
N SER A 253 -3.63 48.48 -5.92
CA SER A 253 -2.42 49.25 -6.28
C SER A 253 -2.79 50.61 -6.91
N ARG A 254 -3.84 50.66 -7.74
CA ARG A 254 -4.34 51.91 -8.32
C ARG A 254 -4.99 52.83 -7.28
N ASP A 255 -5.75 52.30 -6.33
CA ASP A 255 -6.32 53.09 -5.22
C ASP A 255 -5.22 53.65 -4.31
N LEU A 256 -4.19 52.86 -3.99
CA LEU A 256 -3.02 53.34 -3.27
C LEU A 256 -2.28 54.46 -4.02
N ALA A 257 -1.98 54.28 -5.31
CA ALA A 257 -1.34 55.32 -6.12
C ALA A 257 -2.17 56.62 -6.17
N GLN A 258 -3.50 56.52 -6.27
CA GLN A 258 -4.38 57.70 -6.24
C GLN A 258 -4.41 58.39 -4.86
N ARG A 259 -4.31 57.63 -3.76
CA ARG A 259 -4.20 58.19 -2.41
C ARG A 259 -2.85 58.88 -2.20
N ASP A 260 -1.76 58.27 -2.66
CA ASP A 260 -0.41 58.85 -2.56
C ASP A 260 -0.32 60.15 -3.39
N ASP A 261 -0.85 60.17 -4.62
CA ASP A 261 -0.99 61.38 -5.43
C ASP A 261 -1.81 62.48 -4.72
N ALA A 262 -2.91 62.10 -4.05
CA ALA A 262 -3.76 63.04 -3.32
C ALA A 262 -3.07 63.58 -2.06
N VAL A 263 -2.30 62.75 -1.35
CA VAL A 263 -1.47 63.16 -0.21
C VAL A 263 -0.34 64.08 -0.67
N GLY A 264 0.34 63.76 -1.77
CA GLY A 264 1.36 64.60 -2.40
C GLY A 264 0.83 65.99 -2.74
N LYS A 265 -0.30 66.09 -3.45
CA LYS A 265 -0.95 67.37 -3.78
C LYS A 265 -1.36 68.18 -2.54
N ARG A 266 -1.76 67.51 -1.45
CA ARG A 266 -2.06 68.17 -0.16
C ARG A 266 -0.79 68.70 0.53
N LEU A 267 0.31 67.94 0.51
CA LEU A 267 1.61 68.38 1.00
C LEU A 267 2.15 69.57 0.19
N ASP A 268 2.02 69.54 -1.14
CA ASP A 268 2.40 70.65 -2.03
C ASP A 268 1.55 71.91 -1.79
N SER A 269 0.27 71.76 -1.42
CA SER A 269 -0.55 72.89 -0.99
C SER A 269 -0.05 73.45 0.34
N LEU A 270 0.07 72.60 1.37
CA LEU A 270 0.55 73.01 2.70
C LEU A 270 1.93 73.67 2.64
N SER A 271 2.83 73.17 1.78
CA SER A 271 4.15 73.77 1.55
C SER A 271 4.05 75.18 0.95
N ARG A 272 3.16 75.39 -0.04
CA ARG A 272 2.88 76.72 -0.61
C ARG A 272 2.20 77.66 0.39
N ASP A 273 1.28 77.15 1.21
CA ASP A 273 0.57 77.92 2.23
C ASP A 273 1.55 78.36 3.34
N LEU A 274 2.42 77.46 3.81
CA LEU A 274 3.51 77.78 4.75
C LEU A 274 4.51 78.79 4.14
N ALA A 275 4.84 78.67 2.86
CA ALA A 275 5.68 79.64 2.16
C ALA A 275 4.99 81.00 1.92
N ALA A 276 3.65 81.06 1.88
CA ALA A 276 2.89 82.30 1.89
C ALA A 276 2.92 82.94 3.28
N ILE A 277 2.58 82.19 4.33
CA ILE A 277 2.64 82.63 5.73
C ILE A 277 4.04 83.12 6.10
N GLY A 278 5.10 82.43 5.67
CA GLY A 278 6.49 82.87 5.89
C GLY A 278 6.82 84.21 5.22
N ARG A 279 6.27 84.48 4.03
CA ARG A 279 6.40 85.78 3.36
C ARG A 279 5.59 86.87 4.05
N GLU A 280 4.36 86.58 4.48
CA GLU A 280 3.52 87.50 5.25
C GLU A 280 4.15 87.86 6.59
N LEU A 281 4.69 86.88 7.32
CA LEU A 281 5.40 87.09 8.58
C LEU A 281 6.66 87.93 8.37
N SER A 282 7.43 87.68 7.29
CA SER A 282 8.59 88.51 6.92
C SER A 282 8.19 89.95 6.57
N ALA A 283 7.07 90.14 5.85
CA ALA A 283 6.55 91.47 5.53
C ALA A 283 6.01 92.21 6.77
N ALA A 284 5.36 91.50 7.69
CA ALA A 284 4.91 92.02 8.98
C ALA A 284 6.09 92.40 9.88
N ALA A 285 7.14 91.57 9.95
CA ALA A 285 8.38 91.90 10.65
C ALA A 285 9.07 93.15 10.06
N ALA A 286 9.13 93.27 8.72
CA ALA A 286 9.64 94.47 8.06
C ALA A 286 8.75 95.71 8.30
N HIS A 287 7.43 95.53 8.42
CA HIS A 287 6.51 96.61 8.79
C HIS A 287 6.71 97.05 10.25
N LEU A 288 6.86 96.11 11.19
CA LEU A 288 7.20 96.40 12.58
C LEU A 288 8.56 97.11 12.70
N GLY A 289 9.58 96.67 11.96
CA GLY A 289 10.87 97.35 11.91
C GLY A 289 10.77 98.79 11.38
N ARG A 290 9.92 99.04 10.36
CA ARG A 290 9.63 100.41 9.89
C ARG A 290 8.87 101.24 10.91
N LEU A 291 7.91 100.65 11.64
CA LEU A 291 7.21 101.33 12.74
C LEU A 291 8.17 101.67 13.88
N GLN A 292 9.08 100.76 14.25
CA GLN A 292 10.12 100.99 15.25
C GLN A 292 11.04 102.15 14.84
N ALA A 293 11.56 102.11 13.62
CA ALA A 293 12.36 103.20 13.06
C ALA A 293 11.58 104.54 13.00
N HIS A 294 10.27 104.50 12.71
CA HIS A 294 9.43 105.69 12.76
C HIS A 294 9.23 106.19 14.20
N THR A 295 9.02 105.31 15.19
CA THR A 295 8.91 105.70 16.60
C THR A 295 10.22 106.31 17.12
N GLU A 296 11.37 105.71 16.80
CA GLU A 296 12.70 106.25 17.11
C GLU A 296 12.91 107.63 16.44
N LEU A 297 12.54 107.78 15.17
CA LEU A 297 12.61 109.06 14.47
C LEU A 297 11.68 110.11 15.10
N THR A 298 10.47 109.75 15.51
CA THR A 298 9.56 110.67 16.21
C THR A 298 10.05 111.00 17.61
N GLU A 299 10.71 110.09 18.32
CA GLU A 299 11.37 110.40 19.60
C GLU A 299 12.53 111.37 19.41
N VAL A 300 13.41 111.13 18.42
CA VAL A 300 14.54 112.01 18.10
C VAL A 300 14.02 113.39 17.66
N SER A 301 13.00 113.44 16.82
CA SER A 301 12.34 114.68 16.40
C SER A 301 11.69 115.41 17.58
N SER A 302 10.96 114.70 18.46
CA SER A 302 10.34 115.29 19.65
C SER A 302 11.40 115.81 20.63
N LYS A 303 12.49 115.07 20.85
CA LYS A 303 13.65 115.52 21.62
C LYS A 303 14.28 116.76 20.98
N ALA A 304 14.46 116.79 19.66
CA ALA A 304 14.98 117.96 18.95
C ALA A 304 14.08 119.19 19.10
N VAL A 305 12.76 119.04 18.93
CA VAL A 305 11.75 120.09 19.15
C VAL A 305 11.76 120.58 20.60
N LEU A 306 11.87 119.67 21.58
CA LEU A 306 12.01 120.06 22.99
C LEU A 306 13.29 120.87 23.23
N THR A 307 14.45 120.45 22.72
CA THR A 307 15.70 121.25 22.86
C THR A 307 15.63 122.59 22.12
N GLN A 308 14.85 122.69 21.04
CA GLN A 308 14.60 123.94 20.33
C GLN A 308 13.72 124.85 21.18
N LEU A 309 12.61 124.32 21.72
CA LEU A 309 11.72 125.06 22.60
C LEU A 309 12.42 125.53 23.89
N GLU A 310 13.29 124.71 24.47
CA GLU A 310 14.14 125.09 25.61
C GLU A 310 15.10 126.23 25.26
N ARG A 311 15.69 126.22 24.05
CA ARG A 311 16.54 127.31 23.55
C ARG A 311 15.73 128.58 23.30
N ASP A 312 14.56 128.47 22.69
CA ASP A 312 13.65 129.58 22.39
C ASP A 312 13.11 130.21 23.69
N VAL A 313 12.70 129.40 24.67
CA VAL A 313 12.28 129.86 26.02
C VAL A 313 13.46 130.50 26.76
N SER A 314 14.67 129.95 26.65
CA SER A 314 15.88 130.56 27.24
C SER A 314 16.26 131.87 26.57
N GLN A 315 16.00 132.01 25.26
CA GLN A 315 16.19 133.24 24.51
C GLN A 315 15.13 134.28 24.90
N LEU A 316 13.85 133.95 24.86
CA LEU A 316 12.75 134.80 25.35
C LEU A 316 12.96 135.24 26.80
N ARG A 317 13.51 134.39 27.67
CA ARG A 317 13.83 134.75 29.06
C ARG A 317 15.00 135.74 29.18
N ARG A 318 15.99 135.66 28.28
CA ARG A 318 17.07 136.66 28.16
C ARG A 318 16.54 137.97 27.57
N ASP A 319 15.73 137.90 26.52
CA ASP A 319 15.14 139.05 25.85
C ASP A 319 14.17 139.79 26.77
N ALA A 320 13.34 139.07 27.54
CA ALA A 320 12.51 139.64 28.59
C ALA A 320 13.34 140.26 29.72
N GLY A 321 14.46 139.65 30.12
CA GLY A 321 15.39 140.24 31.08
C GLY A 321 16.03 141.53 30.57
N MET A 322 16.46 141.56 29.31
CA MET A 322 16.98 142.76 28.65
C MET A 322 15.92 143.84 28.49
N ALA A 323 14.68 143.46 28.15
CA ALA A 323 13.53 144.35 28.10
C ALA A 323 13.24 144.96 29.48
N LEU A 324 13.29 144.18 30.56
CA LEU A 324 13.10 144.67 31.93
C LEU A 324 14.21 145.64 32.37
N VAL A 325 15.48 145.35 32.03
CA VAL A 325 16.60 146.27 32.24
C VAL A 325 16.44 147.55 31.40
N SER A 326 15.90 147.46 30.19
CA SER A 326 15.62 148.63 29.35
C SER A 326 14.44 149.45 29.88
N ALA A 327 13.41 148.81 30.43
CA ALA A 327 12.27 149.45 31.06
C ALA A 327 12.70 150.19 32.34
N ASN A 328 13.47 149.54 33.22
CA ASN A 328 14.04 150.19 34.40
C ASN A 328 14.91 151.40 34.03
N ARG A 329 15.70 151.31 32.94
CA ARG A 329 16.47 152.45 32.42
C ARG A 329 15.62 153.57 31.82
N VAL A 330 14.40 153.28 31.36
CA VAL A 330 13.43 154.30 30.92
C VAL A 330 12.77 154.93 32.13
N ASP A 331 12.39 154.16 33.15
CA ASP A 331 11.83 154.68 34.40
C ASP A 331 12.85 155.54 35.17
N GLU A 332 14.12 155.13 35.24
CA GLU A 332 15.23 155.94 35.80
C GLU A 332 15.41 157.27 35.03
N ARG A 333 15.27 157.26 33.70
CA ARG A 333 15.28 158.48 32.89
C ARG A 333 14.06 159.36 33.16
N GLN A 334 12.86 158.79 33.26
CA GLN A 334 11.65 159.55 33.57
C GLN A 334 11.68 160.14 35.00
N PHE A 335 12.31 159.47 35.96
CA PHE A 335 12.59 160.02 37.29
C PHE A 335 13.61 161.17 37.24
N ALA A 336 14.66 161.04 36.44
CA ALA A 336 15.62 162.12 36.23
C ALA A 336 14.97 163.36 35.57
N ASP A 337 14.21 163.20 34.49
CA ASP A 337 13.57 164.29 33.77
C ASP A 337 12.47 164.99 34.61
N SER A 338 11.63 164.22 35.33
CA SER A 338 10.59 164.79 36.19
C SER A 338 11.14 165.52 37.42
N SER A 339 12.33 165.13 37.91
CA SER A 339 13.05 165.91 38.93
C SER A 339 13.65 167.20 38.36
N HIS A 340 14.12 167.18 37.11
CA HIS A 340 14.60 168.37 36.39
C HIS A 340 13.49 169.41 36.16
N PHE A 341 12.28 168.99 35.78
CA PHE A 341 11.12 169.89 35.62
C PHE A 341 10.65 170.50 36.95
N ARG A 342 10.63 169.73 38.04
CA ARG A 342 10.30 170.26 39.38
C ARG A 342 11.30 171.32 39.86
N ALA A 343 12.58 171.15 39.54
CA ALA A 343 13.61 172.15 39.84
C ALA A 343 13.39 173.47 39.06
N GLN A 344 13.07 173.39 37.76
CA GLN A 344 12.84 174.58 36.93
C GLN A 344 11.56 175.35 37.34
N LEU A 345 10.47 174.66 37.65
CA LEU A 345 9.24 175.30 38.16
C LEU A 345 9.47 176.01 39.50
N SER A 346 10.24 175.40 40.41
CA SER A 346 10.65 176.02 41.69
C SER A 346 11.42 177.33 41.49
N VAL A 347 12.26 177.44 40.46
CA VAL A 347 13.00 178.67 40.11
C VAL A 347 12.07 179.73 39.52
N PHE A 348 11.17 179.35 38.60
CA PHE A 348 10.20 180.29 38.00
C PHE A 348 9.22 180.87 39.03
N THR A 349 8.73 180.06 39.97
CA THR A 349 7.83 180.53 41.04
C THR A 349 8.55 181.48 42.02
N LYS A 350 9.88 181.34 42.20
CA LYS A 350 10.67 182.27 43.03
C LYS A 350 10.95 183.60 42.33
N LEU A 351 11.18 183.59 41.01
CA LEU A 351 11.35 184.82 40.24
C LEU A 351 10.04 185.64 40.18
N LEU A 352 8.90 185.01 39.88
CA LEU A 352 7.61 185.71 39.85
C LEU A 352 7.19 186.30 41.21
N ARG A 353 7.60 185.70 42.33
CA ARG A 353 7.38 186.27 43.67
C ARG A 353 8.38 187.38 44.02
N ALA A 354 9.61 187.34 43.50
CA ALA A 354 10.62 188.37 43.74
C ALA A 354 10.39 189.66 42.95
N GLU A 355 9.77 189.58 41.77
CA GLU A 355 9.45 190.74 40.93
C GLU A 355 8.21 191.51 41.44
N ALA A 356 7.23 190.80 42.01
CA ALA A 356 5.96 191.37 42.46
C ALA A 356 6.03 192.16 43.78
N GLU A 357 7.10 192.02 44.55
CA GLU A 357 7.21 192.59 45.92
C GLU A 357 8.29 193.70 46.04
N ARG A 358 8.85 194.19 44.91
CA ARG A 358 10.01 195.11 44.90
C ARG A 358 9.75 196.58 44.53
N GLN A 359 8.51 196.97 44.21
CA GLN A 359 8.10 198.37 44.10
C GLN A 359 6.72 198.61 44.73
N SER A 360 6.69 198.55 46.07
CA SER A 360 5.87 199.47 46.85
C SER A 360 6.76 200.68 47.22
N ASP A 361 6.38 201.95 47.07
CA ASP A 361 5.20 202.59 46.46
C ASP A 361 3.84 202.00 46.83
N GLY A 362 3.56 202.05 48.13
CA GLY A 362 2.22 201.87 48.70
C GLY A 362 1.97 200.50 49.34
N LEU A 363 1.44 200.55 50.57
CA LEU A 363 0.77 199.43 51.27
C LEU A 363 1.68 198.21 51.58
N SER A 364 2.40 198.29 52.71
CA SER A 364 3.23 197.19 53.25
C SER A 364 3.26 197.21 54.80
N VAL A 365 4.03 196.29 55.41
CA VAL A 365 4.26 196.06 56.87
C VAL A 365 3.20 195.17 57.54
N ALA A 366 3.51 194.15 58.35
CA ALA A 366 4.72 193.32 58.55
C ALA A 366 4.40 192.13 59.50
N ALA A 367 5.41 191.29 59.76
CA ALA A 367 5.54 190.27 60.82
C ALA A 367 4.62 189.03 60.71
N ASP A 368 5.12 187.78 60.61
CA ASP A 368 6.25 187.07 61.27
C ASP A 368 5.92 186.59 62.70
N THR A 369 5.98 185.27 62.90
CA THR A 369 6.44 184.63 64.14
C THR A 369 6.66 183.11 63.95
N ARG A 370 7.94 182.71 63.91
CA ARG A 370 8.46 181.40 64.40
C ARG A 370 8.38 181.36 65.94
N PRO A 371 8.60 180.21 66.68
CA PRO A 371 9.38 179.00 66.39
C PRO A 371 8.55 177.68 66.59
N THR A 372 9.02 176.45 66.86
CA THR A 372 10.31 175.86 67.34
C THR A 372 10.45 174.37 66.90
N LEU A 373 11.49 173.65 67.35
CA LEU A 373 11.71 172.19 67.18
C LEU A 373 11.58 171.45 68.52
N THR A 374 11.06 170.20 68.51
CA THR A 374 11.48 169.07 69.38
C THR A 374 10.93 167.71 68.85
N PRO A 375 11.48 166.55 69.26
CA PRO A 375 11.25 165.26 68.58
C PRO A 375 10.44 164.21 69.37
N ALA A 376 9.33 163.76 68.79
CA ALA A 376 8.59 162.49 68.95
C ALA A 376 7.32 162.67 68.08
N ASN A 377 6.82 161.72 67.29
CA ASN A 377 6.74 160.29 67.55
C ASN A 377 6.94 159.53 66.22
N ILE A 378 8.06 158.81 66.10
CA ILE A 378 8.22 157.74 65.10
C ILE A 378 7.47 156.54 65.67
N ASP A 379 6.49 155.98 64.94
CA ASP A 379 6.07 154.56 65.10
C ASP A 379 5.02 154.12 64.05
N ASN A 380 4.15 155.01 63.57
CA ASN A 380 3.00 154.58 62.74
C ASN A 380 3.23 154.54 61.21
N GLY A 381 4.41 154.91 60.71
CA GLY A 381 4.70 154.93 59.26
C GLY A 381 5.29 153.64 58.67
N LEU A 382 5.77 152.72 59.52
CA LEU A 382 6.40 151.46 59.09
C LEU A 382 5.39 150.34 58.82
N ALA A 383 4.18 150.42 59.40
CA ALA A 383 3.12 149.44 59.19
C ALA A 383 2.54 149.48 57.76
N ASP A 384 2.27 150.68 57.21
CA ASP A 384 1.70 150.84 55.87
C ASP A 384 2.66 150.40 54.75
N ALA A 385 3.96 150.67 54.90
CA ALA A 385 4.97 150.19 53.97
C ALA A 385 5.10 148.66 53.97
N PHE A 386 4.91 148.02 55.13
CA PHE A 386 4.90 146.57 55.25
C PHE A 386 3.61 145.95 54.68
N TYR A 387 2.44 146.57 54.91
CA TYR A 387 1.17 146.09 54.37
C TYR A 387 1.09 146.16 52.84
N LEU A 388 1.62 147.21 52.22
CA LEU A 388 1.69 147.32 50.75
C LEU A 388 2.62 146.26 50.14
N ALA A 389 3.80 146.04 50.73
CA ALA A 389 4.71 144.98 50.30
C ALA A 389 4.14 143.56 50.52
N PHE A 390 3.29 143.39 51.54
CA PHE A 390 2.59 142.14 51.83
C PHE A 390 1.44 141.87 50.85
N GLU A 391 0.61 142.86 50.50
CA GLU A 391 -0.47 142.69 49.51
C GLU A 391 0.06 142.31 48.12
N ASP A 392 1.13 142.96 47.64
CA ASP A 392 1.71 142.65 46.32
C ASP A 392 2.37 141.27 46.27
N ALA A 393 2.83 140.71 47.39
CA ALA A 393 3.34 139.34 47.46
C ALA A 393 2.25 138.27 47.21
N PHE A 394 0.98 138.59 47.45
CA PHE A 394 -0.16 137.67 47.34
C PHE A 394 -1.08 137.92 46.13
N ARG A 395 -0.83 138.95 45.31
CA ARG A 395 -1.52 139.14 44.02
C ARG A 395 -0.89 138.31 42.90
N GLY A 396 -1.74 137.68 42.08
CA GLY A 396 -1.31 136.87 40.93
C GLY A 396 -2.33 135.82 40.50
N PRO A 397 -2.11 135.09 39.39
CA PRO A 397 -3.02 134.01 38.96
C PRO A 397 -3.09 132.90 40.01
N ARG A 398 -4.27 132.27 40.16
CA ARG A 398 -4.63 131.36 41.25
C ARG A 398 -3.66 130.19 41.48
N ALA A 399 -2.96 129.73 40.43
CA ALA A 399 -1.91 128.71 40.52
C ALA A 399 -0.65 129.20 41.26
N ASN A 400 -0.22 130.44 41.03
CA ASN A 400 0.93 131.04 41.69
C ASN A 400 0.64 131.30 43.19
N ILE A 401 -0.58 131.71 43.51
CA ILE A 401 -1.05 131.84 44.90
C ILE A 401 -0.96 130.49 45.62
N LYS A 402 -1.50 129.41 45.01
CA LYS A 402 -1.39 128.05 45.58
C LYS A 402 0.06 127.56 45.75
N SER A 403 0.91 127.78 44.76
CA SER A 403 2.33 127.38 44.81
C SER A 403 3.09 128.10 45.92
N ARG A 404 2.85 129.40 46.11
CA ARG A 404 3.43 130.18 47.22
C ARG A 404 2.87 129.77 48.58
N GLN A 405 1.56 129.51 48.69
CA GLN A 405 0.93 129.03 49.92
C GLN A 405 1.42 127.63 50.34
N ALA A 406 1.78 126.75 49.41
CA ALA A 406 2.27 125.40 49.69
C ALA A 406 3.56 125.39 50.56
N ILE A 407 4.36 126.46 50.55
CA ILE A 407 5.55 126.61 51.40
C ILE A 407 5.17 126.83 52.88
N TYR A 408 4.04 127.49 53.14
CA TYR A 408 3.62 127.88 54.50
C TYR A 408 2.64 126.89 55.15
N ILE A 409 1.89 126.12 54.35
CA ILE A 409 0.95 125.10 54.86
C ILE A 409 1.59 124.13 55.87
N PRO A 410 2.82 123.60 55.69
CA PRO A 410 3.47 122.73 56.67
C PRO A 410 3.79 123.41 58.01
N TYR A 411 4.07 124.72 58.00
CA TYR A 411 4.33 125.48 59.23
C TYR A 411 3.05 125.81 59.99
N ILE A 412 1.95 126.11 59.27
CA ILE A 412 0.63 126.33 59.87
C ILE A 412 0.09 125.03 60.49
N ALA A 413 0.36 123.87 59.87
CA ALA A 413 0.07 122.57 60.46
C ALA A 413 0.81 122.37 61.80
N LYS A 414 2.13 122.60 61.83
CA LYS A 414 2.94 122.48 63.05
C LYS A 414 2.48 123.38 64.21
N VAL A 415 2.13 124.64 63.93
CA VAL A 415 1.68 125.58 64.98
C VAL A 415 0.33 125.17 65.58
N ASN A 416 -0.52 124.46 64.83
CA ASN A 416 -1.77 123.88 65.36
C ASN A 416 -1.58 122.52 66.06
N GLU A 417 -0.41 121.90 65.96
CA GLU A 417 -0.08 120.61 66.61
C GLU A 417 0.64 120.77 67.96
N GLY A 418 1.07 121.99 68.32
CA GLY A 418 1.37 122.35 69.71
C GLY A 418 2.79 122.06 70.23
N GLU A 419 3.81 122.53 69.52
CA GLU A 419 5.19 122.74 70.04
C GLU A 419 5.62 124.21 69.90
#